data_AF-A0AAV5L6E1-F1
#
_entry.id   AF-A0AAV5L6E1-F1
#
_cell.length_a   1.000
_cell.length_b   1.000
_cell.length_c   1.000
_cell.angle_alpha   90.00
_cell.angle_beta   90.00
_cell.angle_gamma   90.00
#
_symmetry.space_group_name_H-M   'P 1'
#
loop_
_entity.id
_entity.type
_entity.pdbx_description
1 polymer ?
#
loop_
_entity_poly.entity_id
_entity_poly.type
_entity_poly.pdbx_seq_one_letter_code
_entity_poly.pdbx_strand_id
1 'polypeptide(L)' 'MICLSFLLYKINAALREGVDALKLLLSKGLAESARSFNPQQKYKHLRLQTMPT' A
#
# COMPACT_ATOMS: atom_id res chain seq x y z
N MET A 1 22.44 -7.25 -9.59
CA MET A 1 21.14 -7.57 -10.23
C MET A 1 19.98 -7.76 -9.25
N ILE A 2 20.17 -8.36 -8.07
CA ILE A 2 19.09 -8.66 -7.09
C ILE A 2 18.33 -7.41 -6.60
N CYS A 3 19.02 -6.27 -6.45
CA CYS A 3 18.44 -5.02 -5.94
C CYS A 3 17.40 -4.40 -6.89
N LEU A 4 17.60 -4.48 -8.21
CA LEU A 4 16.69 -3.91 -9.20
C LEU A 4 15.38 -4.70 -9.29
N SER A 5 15.47 -6.03 -9.26
CA SER A 5 14.30 -6.93 -9.23
C SER A 5 13.43 -6.73 -7.99
N PHE A 6 14.05 -6.51 -6.82
CA PHE A 6 13.31 -6.24 -5.58
C PHE A 6 12.62 -4.88 -5.61
N LEU A 7 13.29 -3.86 -6.14
CA LEU A 7 12.69 -2.53 -6.33
C LEU A 7 11.50 -2.59 -7.29
N LEU A 8 11.66 -3.27 -8.42
CA LEU A 8 10.59 -3.43 -9.41
C LEU A 8 9.37 -4.15 -8.81
N TYR A 9 9.61 -5.19 -8.00
CA TYR A 9 8.55 -5.90 -7.28
C TYR A 9 7.77 -4.98 -6.34
N LYS A 10 8.46 -4.15 -5.54
CA LYS A 10 7.78 -3.22 -4.62
C LYS A 10 6.99 -2.13 -5.35
N ILE A 11 7.53 -1.60 -6.44
CA ILE A 11 6.82 -0.61 -7.27
C ILE A 11 5.56 -1.23 -7.87
N ASN A 12 5.66 -2.45 -8.41
CA ASN A 12 4.53 -3.12 -9.03
C ASN A 12 3.42 -3.47 -8.02
N ALA A 13 3.81 -3.86 -6.80
CA ALA A 13 2.88 -4.06 -5.69
C ALA A 13 2.17 -2.75 -5.29
N ALA A 14 2.92 -1.65 -5.13
CA ALA A 14 2.35 -0.35 -4.79
C ALA A 14 1.37 0.18 -5.85
N LEU A 15 1.68 -0.02 -7.15
CA LEU A 15 0.79 0.36 -8.25
C LEU A 15 -0.54 -0.41 -8.20
N ARG A 16 -0.50 -1.72 -7.94
CA ARG A 16 -1.72 -2.54 -7.79
C ARG A 16 -2.56 -2.08 -6.61
N GLU A 17 -1.93 -1.85 -5.45
CA GLU A 17 -2.62 -1.36 -4.26
C GLU A 17 -3.24 0.03 -4.48
N GLY A 18 -2.57 0.91 -5.24
CA GLY A 18 -3.12 2.21 -5.64
C GLY A 18 -4.35 2.10 -6.53
N VAL A 19 -4.36 1.16 -7.49
CA VAL A 19 -5.54 0.89 -8.32
C VAL A 19 -6.74 0.43 -7.46
N ASP A 20 -6.51 -0.44 -6.49
CA ASP A 20 -7.58 -0.90 -5.61
C ASP A 20 -8.09 0.22 -4.67
N ALA A 21 -7.21 1.13 -4.24
CA ALA A 21 -7.60 2.34 -3.52
C ALA A 21 -8.52 3.24 -4.36
N LEU A 22 -8.23 3.40 -5.67
CA LEU A 22 -9.06 4.18 -6.57
C LEU A 22 -10.42 3.53 -6.81
N LYS A 23 -10.50 2.20 -6.93
CA LYS A 23 -11.79 1.49 -7.00
C LYS A 23 -12.60 1.70 -5.72
N LEU A 24 -11.95 1.62 -4.56
CA LEU A 24 -12.59 1.86 -3.27
C LEU A 24 -13.13 3.30 -3.21
N LEU A 25 -12.33 4.27 -3.64
CA LEU A 25 -12.69 5.68 -3.72
C LEU A 25 -13.94 5.91 -4.57
N LEU A 26 -14.01 5.30 -5.75
CA LEU A 26 -15.18 5.39 -6.63
C LEU A 26 -16.43 4.73 -6.01
N SER A 27 -16.26 3.63 -5.28
CA SER A 27 -17.38 2.88 -4.70
C SER A 27 -17.93 3.46 -3.39
N LYS A 28 -17.07 4.06 -2.55
CA LYS A 28 -17.42 4.48 -1.17
C LYS A 28 -17.19 5.96 -0.89
N GLY A 29 -16.58 6.69 -1.81
CA GLY A 29 -16.19 8.09 -1.61
C GLY A 29 -14.92 8.24 -0.75
N LEU A 30 -14.45 9.49 -0.67
CA LEU A 30 -13.13 9.83 -0.12
C LEU A 30 -12.99 9.51 1.37
N ALA A 31 -13.97 9.89 2.18
CA ALA A 31 -13.90 9.75 3.63
C ALA A 31 -13.81 8.27 4.07
N GLU A 32 -14.68 7.42 3.54
CA GLU A 32 -14.71 5.99 3.90
C GLU A 32 -13.51 5.21 3.33
N SER A 33 -13.03 5.60 2.16
CA SER A 33 -11.84 5.01 1.56
C SER A 33 -10.57 5.39 2.33
N ALA A 34 -10.43 6.67 2.71
CA ALA A 34 -9.31 7.14 3.51
C ALA A 34 -9.29 6.53 4.92
N ARG A 35 -10.48 6.36 5.55
CA ARG A 35 -10.60 5.76 6.89
C ARG A 35 -10.21 4.28 6.91
N SER A 36 -10.42 3.54 5.84
CA SER A 36 -10.08 2.11 5.76
C SER A 36 -8.70 1.84 5.17
N PHE A 37 -8.33 2.50 4.07
CA PHE A 37 -7.08 2.24 3.35
C PHE A 37 -5.84 2.83 4.04
N ASN A 38 -5.92 4.06 4.59
CA ASN A 38 -4.74 4.72 5.18
C ASN A 38 -4.20 3.99 6.42
N PRO A 39 -5.04 3.48 7.35
CA PRO A 39 -4.55 2.68 8.46
C PRO A 39 -3.93 1.35 8.01
N GLN A 40 -4.49 0.70 7.00
CA GLN A 40 -3.95 -0.56 6.46
C GLN A 40 -2.57 -0.35 5.84
N GLN A 41 -2.40 0.71 5.05
CA GLN A 41 -1.10 1.09 4.49
C GLN A 41 -0.10 1.44 5.60
N LYS A 42 -0.48 2.31 6.55
CA LYS A 42 0.39 2.66 7.69
C LYS A 42 0.81 1.44 8.50
N TYR A 43 -0.10 0.51 8.81
CA TYR A 43 0.21 -0.69 9.59
C TYR A 43 1.19 -1.62 8.85
N LYS A 44 1.00 -1.84 7.54
CA LYS A 44 1.93 -2.63 6.71
C LYS A 44 3.34 -2.03 6.71
N HIS A 45 3.44 -0.71 6.56
CA HIS A 45 4.74 -0.03 6.50
C HIS A 45 5.41 0.14 7.86
N LEU A 46 4.66 0.43 8.93
CA LEU A 46 5.19 0.59 10.29
C LEU A 46 5.61 -0.74 10.93
N ARG A 47 4.89 -1.85 10.68
CA ARG A 47 5.34 -3.18 11.15
C ARG A 47 6.64 -3.60 10.51
N LEU A 48 6.85 -3.30 9.24
CA LEU A 48 8.13 -3.55 8.57
C LEU A 48 9.29 -2.73 9.17
N GLN A 49 9.02 -1.61 9.84
CA GLN A 49 10.03 -0.78 10.50
C GLN A 49 10.27 -1.14 11.98
N THR A 50 9.31 -1.77 12.65
CA THR A 50 9.38 -2.08 14.10
C THR A 50 9.63 -3.56 14.42
N MET A 51 9.76 -4.42 13.41
CA MET A 51 10.25 -5.79 13.64
C MET A 51 11.76 -5.74 13.97
N PRO A 52 12.22 -6.38 15.05
CA PRO A 52 13.65 -6.48 15.33
C PRO A 52 14.31 -7.26 14.18
N THR A 53 15.40 -6.70 13.66
CA THR A 53 16.26 -7.30 12.63
C THR A 53 16.90 -8.60 13.10
#